data_AF-A0A239QM25-F1
#
_entry.id   AF-A0A239QM25-F1
#
_cell.length_a   1.000
_cell.length_b   1.000
_cell.length_c   1.000
_cell.angle_alpha   90.00
_cell.angle_beta   90.00
_cell.angle_gamma   90.00
#
_symmetry.space_group_name_H-M   'P 1'
#
loop_
_entity.id
_entity.type
_entity.pdbx_description
1 polymer ?
#
loop_
_entity_poly.entity_id
_entity_poly.type
_entity_poly.pdbx_seq_one_letter_code
_entity_poly.pdbx_strand_id
1 'polypeptide(L)'
;MADGVEVFKEQFPSLESYWRSIILFGRNVASYKFALAKSLLEIAQTGKTSISLRELAEPYSRHLREHVARAPKQATSQSSRFIQACKDFNDGSISYDTMIDTTVSLGFNNVIDAFHVVGQKEIPISFYEKDYQSGYKRIILTDEVYKLLETPYPENFTEEAESRWNLVETAWELGVSRNLLNVKYDEQSQLFFVDPSFRRKDVTSARSALNGYQKGKCFYCFDDITVSDDSDNTCDVDHFFPHTLQQFMPDINLDGVWNLVLACPDCNRGLMGKFALVPATRYLERLHRRNEFLISSHHPLRETIIQQTGNTETERAAFLRMVDQRAIDYLVHRWATPEKALATF
;
A
#
# COMPACT_ATOMS: atom_id res chain seq x y z
N MET A 1 3.87 -23.31 5.83
CA MET A 1 4.44 -22.00 5.48
C MET A 1 3.83 -20.99 6.44
N ALA A 2 4.63 -20.12 7.04
CA ALA A 2 4.11 -19.10 7.94
C ALA A 2 3.15 -18.20 7.15
N ASP A 3 2.06 -17.76 7.79
CA ASP A 3 1.17 -16.76 7.19
C ASP A 3 1.98 -15.48 6.96
N GLY A 4 2.14 -15.05 5.70
CA GLY A 4 2.92 -13.86 5.35
C GLY A 4 2.42 -12.59 6.05
N VAL A 5 1.14 -12.55 6.44
CA VAL A 5 0.57 -11.49 7.27
C VAL A 5 1.13 -11.53 8.69
N GLU A 6 1.27 -12.72 9.28
CA GLU A 6 1.88 -12.87 10.61
C GLU A 6 3.38 -12.58 10.57
N VAL A 7 4.11 -13.05 9.55
CA VAL A 7 5.53 -12.70 9.38
C VAL A 7 5.72 -11.19 9.28
N PHE A 8 4.88 -10.49 8.52
CA PHE A 8 4.93 -9.04 8.38
C PHE A 8 4.78 -8.30 9.73
N LYS A 9 3.89 -8.80 10.61
CA LYS A 9 3.59 -8.21 11.92
C LYS A 9 4.56 -8.65 13.02
N GLU A 10 4.96 -9.91 13.06
CA GLU A 10 5.60 -10.54 14.22
C GLU A 10 7.12 -10.62 14.11
N GLN A 11 7.68 -10.66 12.90
CA GLN A 11 9.14 -10.73 12.74
C GLN A 11 9.83 -9.42 13.15
N PHE A 12 9.17 -8.29 12.85
CA PHE A 12 9.61 -6.95 13.19
C PHE A 12 8.39 -6.10 13.59
N PRO A 13 7.81 -6.34 14.78
CA PRO A 13 6.64 -5.63 15.24
C PRO A 13 7.00 -4.18 15.51
N SER A 14 6.21 -3.27 14.96
CA SER A 14 6.30 -1.85 15.22
C SER A 14 4.92 -1.20 15.04
N LEU A 15 4.76 -0.02 15.61
CA LEU A 15 3.56 0.80 15.46
C LEU A 15 3.19 1.00 13.98
N GLU A 16 4.18 1.34 13.15
CA GLU A 16 4.05 1.53 11.71
C GLU A 16 3.71 0.23 10.99
N SER A 17 4.28 -0.90 11.43
CA SER A 17 3.97 -2.21 10.86
C SER A 17 2.53 -2.61 11.14
N TYR A 18 2.00 -2.30 12.33
CA TYR A 18 0.59 -2.54 12.65
C TYR A 18 -0.34 -1.65 11.81
N TRP A 19 -0.05 -0.35 11.68
CA TRP A 19 -0.82 0.54 10.81
C TRP A 19 -0.83 0.04 9.36
N ARG A 20 0.34 -0.24 8.79
CA ARG A 20 0.48 -0.80 7.44
C ARG A 20 -0.26 -2.11 7.29
N SER A 21 -0.30 -2.95 8.31
CA SER A 21 -1.01 -4.22 8.25
C SER A 21 -2.53 -4.05 8.09
N ILE A 22 -3.13 -3.03 8.72
CA ILE A 22 -4.54 -2.67 8.54
C ILE A 22 -4.81 -2.27 7.09
N ILE A 23 -3.96 -1.40 6.54
CA ILE A 23 -4.10 -0.85 5.19
C ILE A 23 -3.90 -1.94 4.13
N LEU A 24 -2.84 -2.73 4.25
CA LEU A 24 -2.44 -3.73 3.25
C LEU A 24 -3.28 -5.01 3.34
N PHE A 25 -3.48 -5.56 4.55
CA PHE A 25 -4.05 -6.90 4.76
C PHE A 25 -5.46 -6.90 5.35
N GLY A 26 -5.94 -5.78 5.88
CA GLY A 26 -7.33 -5.64 6.33
C GLY A 26 -8.34 -5.90 5.19
N ARG A 27 -9.52 -6.40 5.52
CA ARG A 27 -10.51 -6.82 4.51
C ARG A 27 -10.97 -5.64 3.63
N ASN A 28 -10.93 -5.84 2.32
CA ASN A 28 -11.36 -4.86 1.31
C ASN A 28 -12.78 -5.20 0.79
N VAL A 29 -13.78 -5.09 1.66
CA VAL A 29 -15.22 -5.22 1.28
C VAL A 29 -15.79 -3.87 0.82
N ALA A 30 -15.29 -2.78 1.39
CA ALA A 30 -15.55 -1.40 1.01
C ALA A 30 -14.29 -0.56 1.23
N SER A 31 -14.19 0.59 0.57
CA SER A 31 -13.06 1.53 0.69
C SER A 31 -13.03 2.32 2.00
N TYR A 32 -14.05 2.14 2.85
CA TYR A 32 -14.25 2.81 4.12
C TYR A 32 -13.01 2.83 5.02
N LYS A 33 -12.23 1.75 5.08
CA LYS A 33 -11.02 1.74 5.92
C LYS A 33 -9.96 2.74 5.47
N PHE A 34 -9.82 3.00 4.16
CA PHE A 34 -8.85 3.96 3.64
C PHE A 34 -9.29 5.37 3.96
N ALA A 35 -10.58 5.66 3.79
CA ALA A 35 -11.17 6.93 4.21
C ALA A 35 -11.01 7.18 5.71
N LEU A 36 -11.24 6.15 6.55
CA LEU A 36 -11.05 6.25 8.00
C LEU A 36 -9.58 6.49 8.34
N ALA A 37 -8.65 5.74 7.73
CA ALA A 37 -7.22 5.91 7.94
C ALA A 37 -6.76 7.34 7.64
N LYS A 38 -7.10 7.88 6.47
CA LYS A 38 -6.77 9.26 6.08
C LYS A 38 -7.40 10.28 7.04
N SER A 39 -8.64 10.05 7.45
CA SER A 39 -9.34 10.94 8.41
C SER A 39 -8.69 10.96 9.79
N LEU A 40 -8.24 9.80 10.28
CA LEU A 40 -7.55 9.70 11.56
C LEU A 40 -6.20 10.45 11.53
N LEU A 41 -5.42 10.27 10.46
CA LEU A 41 -4.15 10.99 10.28
C LEU A 41 -4.38 12.51 10.20
N GLU A 42 -5.38 12.94 9.43
CA GLU A 42 -5.73 14.35 9.27
C GLU A 42 -6.19 14.98 10.60
N ILE A 43 -7.06 14.32 11.34
CA ILE A 43 -7.56 14.82 12.63
C ILE A 43 -6.44 14.83 13.68
N ALA A 44 -5.60 13.80 13.72
CA ALA A 44 -4.50 13.72 14.69
C ALA A 44 -3.54 14.92 14.58
N GLN A 45 -3.32 15.47 13.38
CA GLN A 45 -2.53 16.69 13.18
C GLN A 45 -3.11 17.93 13.89
N THR A 46 -4.40 17.93 14.21
CA THR A 46 -5.05 19.04 14.95
C THR A 46 -4.81 18.97 16.46
N GLY A 47 -4.25 17.88 16.98
CA GLY A 47 -4.04 17.65 18.42
C GLY A 47 -5.31 17.28 19.21
N LYS A 48 -6.45 17.05 18.54
CA LYS A 48 -7.71 16.70 19.19
C LYS A 48 -7.73 15.24 19.67
N THR A 49 -7.81 15.02 20.98
CA THR A 49 -7.86 13.67 21.57
C THR A 49 -9.24 13.04 21.61
N SER A 50 -10.31 13.83 21.70
CA SER A 50 -11.69 13.35 21.72
C SER A 50 -12.48 14.03 20.60
N ILE A 51 -13.01 13.24 19.68
CA ILE A 51 -13.78 13.72 18.52
C ILE A 51 -15.19 13.17 18.51
N SER A 52 -16.17 14.02 18.20
CA SER A 52 -17.53 13.57 17.93
C SER A 52 -17.60 12.81 16.60
N LEU A 53 -18.61 11.96 16.42
CA LEU A 53 -18.85 11.32 15.12
C LEU A 53 -19.09 12.34 14.00
N ARG A 54 -19.63 13.51 14.32
CA ARG A 54 -19.90 14.57 13.34
C ARG A 54 -18.61 15.26 12.89
N GLU A 55 -17.64 15.43 13.79
CA GLU A 55 -16.29 15.90 13.43
C GLU A 55 -15.53 14.88 12.59
N LEU A 56 -15.64 13.58 12.91
CA LEU A 56 -15.04 12.52 12.08
C LEU A 56 -15.73 12.40 10.71
N ALA A 57 -17.04 12.67 10.65
CA ALA A 57 -17.84 12.53 9.43
C ALA A 57 -17.39 13.45 8.28
N GLU A 58 -16.86 14.64 8.58
CA GLU A 58 -16.40 15.57 7.54
C GLU A 58 -15.24 14.98 6.73
N PRO A 59 -14.04 14.73 7.31
CA PRO A 59 -12.92 14.26 6.52
C PRO A 59 -13.23 12.88 5.92
N TYR A 60 -13.93 12.03 6.67
CA TYR A 60 -14.29 10.70 6.22
C TYR A 60 -15.19 10.71 4.97
N SER A 61 -16.25 11.51 4.98
CA SER A 61 -17.13 11.62 3.83
C SER A 61 -16.48 12.37 2.68
N ARG A 62 -15.65 13.38 2.96
CA ARG A 62 -14.92 14.13 1.93
C ARG A 62 -13.98 13.22 1.14
N HIS A 63 -13.11 12.47 1.82
CA HIS A 63 -12.22 11.50 1.16
C HIS A 63 -13.03 10.51 0.30
N LEU A 64 -14.13 9.97 0.81
CA LEU A 64 -14.99 9.06 0.02
C LEU A 64 -15.62 9.72 -1.20
N ARG A 65 -16.12 10.94 -1.06
CA ARG A 65 -16.78 11.68 -2.14
C ARG A 65 -15.83 11.99 -3.28
N GLU A 66 -14.59 12.36 -2.97
CA GLU A 66 -13.54 12.60 -3.97
C GLU A 66 -13.27 11.36 -4.83
N HIS A 67 -13.18 10.17 -4.21
CA HIS A 67 -13.05 8.91 -4.95
C HIS A 67 -14.33 8.52 -5.69
N VAL A 68 -15.51 8.66 -5.07
CA VAL A 68 -16.80 8.33 -5.70
C VAL A 68 -17.03 9.11 -6.99
N ALA A 69 -16.54 10.36 -7.07
CA ALA A 69 -16.64 11.19 -8.27
C ALA A 69 -15.86 10.62 -9.48
N ARG A 70 -14.77 9.87 -9.22
CA ARG A 70 -13.87 9.32 -10.27
C ARG A 70 -14.09 7.83 -10.49
N ALA A 71 -14.35 7.09 -9.42
CA ALA A 71 -14.58 5.65 -9.38
C ALA A 71 -15.86 5.36 -8.56
N PRO A 72 -17.06 5.37 -9.17
CA PRO A 72 -18.33 5.27 -8.46
C PRO A 72 -18.58 3.97 -7.68
N LYS A 73 -17.79 2.92 -7.94
CA LYS A 73 -17.88 1.62 -7.29
C LYS A 73 -16.84 1.52 -6.16
N GLN A 74 -17.33 1.62 -4.92
CA GLN A 74 -16.50 1.73 -3.71
C GLN A 74 -16.71 0.58 -2.72
N ALA A 75 -17.47 -0.45 -3.11
CA ALA A 75 -17.70 -1.66 -2.34
C ALA A 75 -17.97 -2.85 -3.25
N THR A 76 -17.86 -4.05 -2.70
CA THR A 76 -18.28 -5.28 -3.38
C THR A 76 -19.80 -5.48 -3.39
N SER A 77 -20.54 -4.80 -2.51
CA SER A 77 -22.00 -4.85 -2.48
C SER A 77 -22.60 -4.17 -3.71
N GLN A 78 -23.74 -4.69 -4.18
CA GLN A 78 -24.45 -4.11 -5.33
C GLN A 78 -25.05 -2.73 -5.02
N SER A 79 -25.36 -2.47 -3.75
CA SER A 79 -25.90 -1.19 -3.30
C SER A 79 -25.30 -0.81 -1.93
N SER A 80 -25.21 0.50 -1.70
CA SER A 80 -24.86 1.10 -0.41
C SER A 80 -25.56 2.45 -0.33
N ARG A 81 -26.45 2.61 0.65
CA ARG A 81 -27.14 3.89 0.90
C ARG A 81 -26.15 5.02 1.19
N PHE A 82 -25.04 4.70 1.86
CA PHE A 82 -24.02 5.68 2.18
C PHE A 82 -23.24 6.14 0.94
N ILE A 83 -22.82 5.21 0.07
CA ILE A 83 -22.19 5.57 -1.20
C ILE A 83 -23.16 6.34 -2.10
N GLN A 84 -24.46 5.99 -2.08
CA GLN A 84 -25.47 6.76 -2.81
C GLN A 84 -25.55 8.20 -2.31
N ALA A 85 -25.57 8.43 -0.99
CA ALA A 85 -25.53 9.78 -0.43
C ALA A 85 -24.26 10.56 -0.85
N CYS A 86 -23.10 9.90 -0.93
CA CYS A 86 -21.89 10.54 -1.48
C CYS A 86 -22.09 11.00 -2.94
N LYS A 87 -22.76 10.20 -3.78
CA LYS A 87 -23.09 10.57 -5.17
C LYS A 87 -24.09 11.72 -5.20
N ASP A 88 -25.17 11.60 -4.45
CA ASP A 88 -26.23 12.61 -4.38
C ASP A 88 -25.66 13.96 -3.91
N PHE A 89 -24.70 13.97 -2.99
CA PHE A 89 -24.02 15.20 -2.58
C PHE A 89 -23.15 15.78 -3.69
N ASN A 90 -22.35 14.93 -4.36
CA ASN A 90 -21.51 15.37 -5.49
C ASN A 90 -22.35 15.95 -6.64
N ASP A 91 -23.56 15.43 -6.84
CA ASP A 91 -24.53 15.91 -7.82
C ASP A 91 -25.35 17.14 -7.34
N GLY A 92 -25.11 17.63 -6.12
CA GLY A 92 -25.81 18.77 -5.53
C GLY A 92 -27.25 18.49 -5.10
N SER A 93 -27.64 17.22 -5.01
CA SER A 93 -29.01 16.77 -4.68
C SER A 93 -29.31 16.75 -3.18
N ILE A 94 -28.28 16.70 -2.32
CA ILE A 94 -28.42 16.80 -0.86
C ILE A 94 -27.51 17.87 -0.28
N SER A 95 -27.91 18.45 0.86
CA SER A 95 -27.12 19.49 1.54
C SER A 95 -25.91 18.90 2.28
N TYR A 96 -25.00 19.78 2.68
CA TYR A 96 -23.86 19.42 3.52
C TYR A 96 -24.29 18.78 4.84
N ASP A 97 -25.26 19.38 5.54
CA ASP A 97 -25.77 18.82 6.80
C ASP A 97 -26.38 17.43 6.60
N THR A 98 -27.15 17.22 5.52
CA THR A 98 -27.70 15.91 5.19
C THR A 98 -26.60 14.88 4.90
N MET A 99 -25.52 15.25 4.22
CA MET A 99 -24.38 14.37 3.97
C MET A 99 -23.69 13.98 5.28
N ILE A 100 -23.43 14.95 6.16
CA ILE A 100 -22.81 14.72 7.46
C ILE A 100 -23.68 13.83 8.35
N ASP A 101 -24.98 14.10 8.46
CA ASP A 101 -25.90 13.30 9.29
C ASP A 101 -26.06 11.86 8.76
N THR A 102 -26.08 11.71 7.43
CA THR A 102 -26.08 10.39 6.78
C THR A 102 -24.79 9.64 7.07
N THR A 103 -23.65 10.32 7.05
CA THR A 103 -22.34 9.74 7.38
C THR A 103 -22.31 9.25 8.82
N VAL A 104 -22.78 10.04 9.78
CA VAL A 104 -22.88 9.64 11.20
C VAL A 104 -23.78 8.42 11.36
N SER A 105 -24.89 8.37 10.62
CA SER A 105 -25.91 7.32 10.73
C SER A 105 -25.53 6.01 10.05
N LEU A 106 -24.78 6.06 8.94
CA LEU A 106 -24.53 4.89 8.07
C LEU A 106 -23.05 4.61 7.82
N GLY A 107 -22.22 5.64 7.79
CA GLY A 107 -20.82 5.56 7.37
C GLY A 107 -19.92 4.79 8.33
N PHE A 108 -20.28 4.75 9.62
CA PHE A 108 -19.46 4.17 10.69
C PHE A 108 -19.93 2.79 11.18
N ASN A 109 -21.01 2.24 10.62
CA ASN A 109 -21.68 1.03 11.14
C ASN A 109 -20.76 -0.18 11.34
N ASN A 110 -19.75 -0.34 10.47
CA ASN A 110 -18.86 -1.49 10.51
C ASN A 110 -17.39 -1.09 10.61
N VAL A 111 -16.98 0.04 10.00
CA VAL A 111 -15.56 0.37 9.85
C VAL A 111 -14.89 0.67 11.18
N ILE A 112 -15.58 1.30 12.13
CA ILE A 112 -15.02 1.63 13.44
C ILE A 112 -14.66 0.37 14.23
N ASP A 113 -15.49 -0.68 14.12
CA ASP A 113 -15.28 -1.93 14.85
C ASP A 113 -14.32 -2.87 14.12
N ALA A 114 -14.24 -2.76 12.79
CA ALA A 114 -13.42 -3.65 11.98
C ALA A 114 -12.01 -3.11 11.67
N PHE A 115 -11.71 -1.84 11.97
CA PHE A 115 -10.47 -1.19 11.54
C PHE A 115 -9.21 -1.91 12.05
N HIS A 116 -9.19 -2.28 13.33
CA HIS A 116 -8.05 -2.96 13.95
C HIS A 116 -8.02 -4.48 13.68
N VAL A 117 -8.98 -5.03 12.94
CA VAL A 117 -9.05 -6.47 12.64
C VAL A 117 -8.26 -6.79 11.37
N VAL A 118 -7.19 -7.58 11.52
CA VAL A 118 -6.35 -8.06 10.42
C VAL A 118 -6.40 -9.60 10.39
N GLY A 119 -6.85 -10.16 9.27
CA GLY A 119 -7.10 -11.58 9.14
C GLY A 119 -8.30 -12.04 9.99
N GLN A 120 -8.02 -12.71 11.10
CA GLN A 120 -9.04 -13.25 12.02
C GLN A 120 -8.97 -12.64 13.43
N LYS A 121 -8.00 -11.76 13.71
CA LYS A 121 -7.75 -11.21 15.05
C LYS A 121 -7.51 -9.71 14.99
N GLU A 122 -7.75 -9.05 16.11
CA GLU A 122 -7.32 -7.67 16.32
C GLU A 122 -5.79 -7.60 16.44
N ILE A 123 -5.21 -6.50 15.98
CA ILE A 123 -3.82 -6.15 16.28
C ILE A 123 -3.67 -5.81 17.78
N PRO A 124 -2.47 -5.95 18.37
CA PRO A 124 -2.28 -5.81 19.82
C PRO A 124 -2.32 -4.36 20.33
N ILE A 125 -2.58 -3.38 19.46
CA ILE A 125 -2.65 -1.96 19.79
C ILE A 125 -3.89 -1.31 19.18
N SER A 126 -4.34 -0.22 19.78
CA SER A 126 -5.48 0.55 19.29
C SER A 126 -5.04 1.98 18.97
N PHE A 127 -5.36 2.46 17.77
CA PHE A 127 -5.18 3.85 17.35
C PHE A 127 -6.29 4.79 17.84
N TYR A 128 -7.42 4.21 18.23
CA TYR A 128 -8.54 4.92 18.85
C TYR A 128 -9.40 3.95 19.65
N GLU A 129 -10.20 4.49 20.55
CA GLU A 129 -11.25 3.79 21.27
C GLU A 129 -12.60 4.45 20.97
N LYS A 130 -13.67 3.66 20.87
CA LYS A 130 -15.04 4.19 20.76
C LYS A 130 -15.62 4.37 22.17
N ASP A 131 -16.16 5.55 22.44
CA ASP A 131 -16.93 5.81 23.67
C ASP A 131 -18.34 6.25 23.29
N TYR A 132 -19.28 5.30 23.39
CA TYR A 132 -20.69 5.46 23.04
C TYR A 132 -21.58 5.45 24.28
N GLN A 133 -21.10 6.01 25.39
CA GLN A 133 -21.86 6.11 26.64
C GLN A 133 -22.91 7.23 26.63
N SER A 134 -24.04 6.99 27.32
CA SER A 134 -24.98 8.03 27.77
C SER A 134 -25.50 9.00 26.69
N GLY A 135 -25.73 8.51 25.48
CA GLY A 135 -26.30 9.30 24.37
C GLY A 135 -25.29 10.15 23.59
N TYR A 136 -24.01 10.12 23.96
CA TYR A 136 -22.93 10.77 23.23
C TYR A 136 -22.07 9.71 22.55
N LYS A 137 -21.80 9.89 21.26
CA LYS A 137 -20.90 9.01 20.49
C LYS A 137 -19.65 9.78 20.12
N ARG A 138 -18.52 9.36 20.68
CA ARG A 138 -17.20 9.93 20.39
C ARG A 138 -16.17 8.84 20.10
N ILE A 139 -15.11 9.25 19.42
CA ILE A 139 -13.89 8.48 19.22
C ILE A 139 -12.79 9.16 20.04
N ILE A 140 -12.08 8.40 20.84
CA ILE A 140 -10.95 8.85 21.64
C ILE A 140 -9.68 8.38 20.93
N LEU A 141 -8.91 9.31 20.37
CA LEU A 141 -7.63 8.99 19.75
C LEU A 141 -6.62 8.62 20.85
N THR A 142 -5.89 7.52 20.64
CA THR A 142 -4.85 7.07 21.56
C THR A 142 -3.51 7.72 21.22
N ASP A 143 -2.54 7.65 22.13
CA ASP A 143 -1.17 8.14 21.86
C ASP A 143 -0.53 7.47 20.63
N GLU A 144 -0.97 6.26 20.28
CA GLU A 144 -0.43 5.49 19.17
C GLU A 144 -0.66 6.16 17.80
N VAL A 145 -1.77 6.89 17.60
CA VAL A 145 -1.95 7.63 16.33
C VAL A 145 -1.05 8.86 16.26
N TYR A 146 -0.74 9.49 17.39
CA TYR A 146 0.16 10.65 17.43
C TYR A 146 1.62 10.23 17.24
N LYS A 147 2.03 9.11 17.84
CA LYS A 147 3.37 8.52 17.62
C LYS A 147 3.61 8.18 16.15
N LEU A 148 2.58 7.83 15.37
CA LEU A 148 2.73 7.66 13.91
C LEU A 148 3.16 8.96 13.24
N LEU A 149 2.63 10.11 13.67
CA LEU A 149 2.97 11.42 13.11
C LEU A 149 4.38 11.89 13.52
N GLU A 150 4.98 11.28 14.55
CA GLU A 150 6.34 11.54 15.01
C GLU A 150 7.39 10.69 14.29
N THR A 151 6.97 9.69 13.50
CA THR A 151 7.89 8.84 12.72
C THR A 151 8.53 9.63 11.57
N PRO A 152 9.69 9.18 11.05
CA PRO A 152 10.23 9.73 9.82
C PRO A 152 9.23 9.60 8.66
N TYR A 153 9.00 10.70 7.94
CA TYR A 153 8.14 10.75 6.76
C TYR A 153 6.70 10.26 7.00
N PRO A 154 5.95 10.84 7.96
CA PRO A 154 4.60 10.39 8.29
C PRO A 154 3.61 10.55 7.13
N GLU A 155 3.89 11.42 6.16
CA GLU A 155 3.13 11.58 4.93
C GLU A 155 3.03 10.29 4.11
N ASN A 156 4.02 9.39 4.24
CA ASN A 156 4.01 8.09 3.60
C ASN A 156 2.73 7.30 3.93
N PHE A 157 2.18 7.39 5.14
CA PHE A 157 1.00 6.63 5.52
C PHE A 157 -0.25 7.06 4.74
N THR A 158 -0.35 8.34 4.42
CA THR A 158 -1.43 8.88 3.58
C THR A 158 -1.27 8.41 2.15
N GLU A 159 -0.07 8.49 1.58
CA GLU A 159 0.24 8.04 0.22
C GLU A 159 0.07 6.53 0.04
N GLU A 160 0.48 5.74 1.04
CA GLU A 160 0.27 4.29 1.08
C GLU A 160 -1.22 3.93 1.10
N ALA A 161 -2.02 4.64 1.91
CA ALA A 161 -3.47 4.42 1.98
C ALA A 161 -4.17 4.81 0.67
N GLU A 162 -3.80 5.94 0.08
CA GLU A 162 -4.31 6.44 -1.20
C GLU A 162 -3.98 5.48 -2.35
N SER A 163 -2.71 5.11 -2.47
CA SER A 163 -2.24 4.16 -3.48
C SER A 163 -2.95 2.82 -3.37
N ARG A 164 -3.13 2.32 -2.14
CA ARG A 164 -3.85 1.08 -1.87
C ARG A 164 -5.33 1.18 -2.23
N TRP A 165 -5.96 2.33 -1.98
CA TRP A 165 -7.34 2.59 -2.38
C TRP A 165 -7.50 2.55 -3.90
N ASN A 166 -6.71 3.32 -4.64
CA ASN A 166 -6.74 3.40 -6.11
C ASN A 166 -6.62 2.01 -6.77
N LEU A 167 -5.70 1.22 -6.22
CA LEU A 167 -5.49 -0.17 -6.55
C LEU A 167 -6.77 -1.01 -6.35
N VAL A 168 -7.43 -0.90 -5.19
CA VAL A 168 -8.63 -1.70 -4.84
C VAL A 168 -9.83 -1.31 -5.70
N GLU A 169 -10.07 -0.01 -5.89
CA GLU A 169 -11.21 0.46 -6.68
C GLU A 169 -11.04 0.15 -8.17
N THR A 170 -9.82 0.24 -8.71
CA THR A 170 -9.53 -0.16 -10.10
C THR A 170 -9.90 -1.63 -10.32
N ALA A 171 -9.61 -2.48 -9.33
CA ALA A 171 -10.00 -3.89 -9.39
C ALA A 171 -11.53 -4.08 -9.42
N TRP A 172 -12.27 -3.27 -8.67
CA TRP A 172 -13.72 -3.34 -8.65
C TRP A 172 -14.35 -2.82 -9.95
N GLU A 173 -13.84 -1.70 -10.47
CA GLU A 173 -14.36 -1.02 -11.65
C GLU A 173 -14.25 -1.88 -12.90
N LEU A 174 -13.10 -2.53 -13.09
CA LEU A 174 -12.88 -3.35 -14.29
C LEU A 174 -13.81 -4.58 -14.32
N GLY A 175 -14.49 -4.93 -13.22
CA GLY A 175 -15.46 -6.04 -13.17
C GLY A 175 -14.83 -7.41 -13.43
N VAL A 176 -13.52 -7.43 -13.64
CA VAL A 176 -12.70 -8.61 -13.83
C VAL A 176 -12.54 -9.28 -12.45
N SER A 177 -12.46 -10.61 -12.42
CA SER A 177 -11.97 -11.27 -11.22
C SER A 177 -10.61 -10.65 -10.87
N ARG A 178 -10.33 -10.43 -9.57
CA ARG A 178 -9.03 -9.87 -9.14
C ARG A 178 -7.85 -10.57 -9.84
N ASN A 179 -8.05 -11.85 -10.16
CA ASN A 179 -7.18 -12.83 -10.80
C ASN A 179 -6.80 -12.59 -12.27
N LEU A 180 -7.37 -11.60 -12.98
CA LEU A 180 -6.99 -11.35 -14.39
C LEU A 180 -6.54 -9.90 -14.65
N LEU A 181 -6.32 -9.12 -13.59
CA LEU A 181 -5.87 -7.73 -13.71
C LEU A 181 -4.33 -7.71 -13.80
N ASN A 182 -3.81 -7.53 -15.01
CA ASN A 182 -2.37 -7.45 -15.25
C ASN A 182 -1.88 -6.02 -15.06
N VAL A 183 -1.27 -5.75 -13.91
CA VAL A 183 -0.69 -4.43 -13.60
C VAL A 183 0.67 -4.31 -14.27
N LYS A 184 0.82 -3.28 -15.09
CA LYS A 184 2.06 -2.94 -15.81
C LYS A 184 2.74 -1.74 -15.15
N TYR A 185 4.02 -1.59 -15.42
CA TYR A 185 4.84 -0.49 -14.95
C TYR A 185 5.32 0.36 -16.11
N ASP A 186 5.27 1.67 -15.96
CA ASP A 186 5.84 2.65 -16.88
C ASP A 186 7.09 3.26 -16.23
N GLU A 187 8.27 2.97 -16.80
CA GLU A 187 9.54 3.49 -16.30
C GLU A 187 9.66 5.02 -16.43
N GLN A 188 9.06 5.63 -17.45
CA GLN A 188 9.17 7.07 -17.68
C GLN A 188 8.34 7.85 -16.65
N SER A 189 7.09 7.43 -16.43
CA SER A 189 6.20 8.10 -15.48
C SER A 189 6.28 7.54 -14.06
N GLN A 190 6.96 6.40 -13.87
CA GLN A 190 7.05 5.67 -12.59
C GLN A 190 5.67 5.28 -12.04
N LEU A 191 4.71 5.02 -12.94
CA LEU A 191 3.32 4.70 -12.59
C LEU A 191 3.03 3.22 -12.83
N PHE A 192 2.20 2.66 -11.95
CA PHE A 192 1.46 1.46 -12.26
C PHE A 192 0.22 1.80 -13.05
N PHE A 193 0.01 1.06 -14.13
CA PHE A 193 -1.13 1.23 -15.02
C PHE A 193 -1.73 -0.13 -15.40
N VAL A 194 -2.97 -0.08 -15.86
CA VAL A 194 -3.67 -1.22 -16.46
C VAL A 194 -4.06 -0.86 -17.88
N ASP A 195 -4.22 -1.87 -18.71
CA ASP A 195 -4.50 -1.68 -20.14
C ASP A 195 -5.67 -2.57 -20.59
N PRO A 196 -6.87 -2.36 -20.03
CA PRO A 196 -8.07 -3.09 -20.45
C PRO A 196 -8.41 -2.73 -21.89
N SER A 197 -8.42 -3.72 -22.78
CA SER A 197 -8.83 -3.55 -24.18
C SER A 197 -8.06 -2.45 -24.93
N PHE A 198 -6.74 -2.38 -24.74
CA PHE A 198 -5.84 -1.41 -25.39
C PHE A 198 -6.09 0.06 -25.01
N ARG A 199 -6.67 0.29 -23.84
CA ARG A 199 -6.85 1.62 -23.26
C ARG A 199 -6.09 1.70 -21.94
N ARG A 200 -4.92 2.36 -21.97
CA ARG A 200 -4.14 2.69 -20.78
C ARG A 200 -5.00 3.46 -19.77
N LYS A 201 -4.93 3.01 -18.52
CA LYS A 201 -5.45 3.69 -17.35
C LYS A 201 -4.40 3.64 -16.26
N ASP A 202 -3.86 4.80 -15.90
CA ASP A 202 -2.96 4.92 -14.76
C ASP A 202 -3.72 4.61 -13.47
N VAL A 203 -3.05 3.95 -12.54
CA VAL A 203 -3.64 3.47 -11.29
C VAL A 203 -3.05 4.22 -10.11
N THR A 204 -1.73 4.15 -9.93
CA THR A 204 -1.04 4.78 -8.79
C THR A 204 0.46 4.86 -9.04
N SER A 205 1.17 5.66 -8.25
CA SER A 205 2.65 5.67 -8.22
C SER A 205 3.21 4.34 -7.75
N ALA A 206 4.26 3.86 -8.42
CA ALA A 206 4.97 2.65 -8.01
C ALA A 206 5.62 2.81 -6.63
N ARG A 207 6.12 4.01 -6.29
CA ARG A 207 6.67 4.31 -4.96
C ARG A 207 5.63 4.07 -3.88
N SER A 208 4.50 4.78 -3.94
CA SER A 208 3.44 4.68 -2.94
C SER A 208 2.84 3.28 -2.84
N ALA A 209 2.76 2.53 -3.95
CA ALA A 209 2.26 1.16 -3.97
C ALA A 209 3.22 0.13 -3.33
N LEU A 210 4.53 0.35 -3.43
CA LEU A 210 5.54 -0.58 -2.90
C LEU A 210 5.93 -0.27 -1.45
N ASN A 211 5.83 1.00 -1.02
CA ASN A 211 6.43 1.48 0.23
C ASN A 211 5.93 0.76 1.49
N GLY A 212 4.63 0.49 1.56
CA GLY A 212 4.04 -0.21 2.70
C GLY A 212 4.62 -1.62 2.88
N TYR A 213 4.99 -2.29 1.79
CA TYR A 213 5.57 -3.64 1.82
C TYR A 213 7.08 -3.65 2.16
N GLN A 214 7.73 -2.49 2.04
CA GLN A 214 9.08 -2.23 2.53
C GLN A 214 9.11 -1.41 3.83
N LYS A 215 7.95 -1.21 4.46
CA LYS A 215 7.79 -0.51 5.73
C LYS A 215 8.46 0.87 5.77
N GLY A 216 8.43 1.61 4.66
CA GLY A 216 9.02 2.96 4.60
C GLY A 216 10.55 2.99 4.65
N LYS A 217 11.21 1.85 4.38
CA LYS A 217 12.67 1.76 4.39
C LYS A 217 13.24 1.42 3.02
N CYS A 218 14.45 1.91 2.76
CA CYS A 218 15.26 1.53 1.62
C CYS A 218 15.47 0.01 1.60
N PHE A 219 15.23 -0.59 0.44
CA PHE A 219 15.34 -2.03 0.25
C PHE A 219 16.72 -2.59 0.56
N TYR A 220 17.79 -1.81 0.36
CA TYR A 220 19.17 -2.30 0.49
C TYR A 220 19.79 -2.02 1.86
N CYS A 221 19.65 -0.81 2.39
CA CYS A 221 20.34 -0.38 3.62
C CYS A 221 19.42 -0.07 4.80
N PHE A 222 18.09 -0.22 4.64
CA PHE A 222 17.07 0.07 5.66
C PHE A 222 16.96 1.53 6.13
N ASP A 223 17.61 2.47 5.46
CA ASP A 223 17.44 3.91 5.70
C ASP A 223 15.97 4.32 5.52
N ASP A 224 15.51 5.29 6.30
CA ASP A 224 14.15 5.84 6.16
C ASP A 224 13.99 6.51 4.81
N ILE A 225 12.92 6.18 4.07
CA ILE A 225 12.64 6.79 2.78
C ILE A 225 11.25 7.42 2.76
N THR A 226 11.07 8.37 1.87
CA THR A 226 9.77 8.97 1.55
C THR A 226 9.39 8.70 0.11
N VAL A 227 8.09 8.60 -0.13
CA VAL A 227 7.52 8.50 -1.48
C VAL A 227 7.02 9.83 -2.01
N SER A 228 7.00 10.87 -1.16
CA SER A 228 6.65 12.23 -1.57
C SER A 228 7.78 12.86 -2.36
N ASP A 229 7.45 13.67 -3.37
CA ASP A 229 8.41 14.30 -4.27
C ASP A 229 9.16 15.50 -3.64
N ASP A 230 8.76 15.91 -2.43
CA ASP A 230 9.18 17.19 -1.82
C ASP A 230 10.24 17.07 -0.71
N SER A 231 11.10 16.03 -0.69
CA SER A 231 12.10 15.93 0.40
C SER A 231 13.44 15.29 0.03
N ASP A 232 14.43 15.46 0.92
CA ASP A 232 15.84 15.14 0.68
C ASP A 232 16.13 13.63 0.48
N ASN A 233 15.21 12.73 0.86
CA ASN A 233 15.39 11.28 0.73
C ASN A 233 14.26 10.59 -0.05
N THR A 234 13.68 11.28 -1.03
CA THR A 234 12.73 10.69 -1.99
C THR A 234 13.36 9.47 -2.65
N CYS A 235 12.73 8.30 -2.47
CA CYS A 235 13.26 7.05 -2.97
C CYS A 235 13.22 6.96 -4.50
N ASP A 236 14.02 6.07 -5.05
CA ASP A 236 13.92 5.64 -6.45
C ASP A 236 13.23 4.28 -6.54
N VAL A 237 12.49 4.06 -7.63
CA VAL A 237 12.11 2.71 -8.03
C VAL A 237 13.28 2.12 -8.79
N ASP A 238 13.89 1.09 -8.21
CA ASP A 238 15.01 0.37 -8.79
C ASP A 238 14.57 -1.03 -9.25
N HIS A 239 15.08 -1.46 -10.41
CA HIS A 239 14.90 -2.82 -10.90
C HIS A 239 15.95 -3.72 -10.25
N PHE A 240 15.57 -4.53 -9.25
CA PHE A 240 16.48 -5.42 -8.51
C PHE A 240 17.45 -6.14 -9.44
N PHE A 241 16.94 -6.82 -10.47
CA PHE A 241 17.73 -7.21 -11.63
C PHE A 241 17.71 -6.07 -12.66
N PRO A 242 18.87 -5.50 -13.03
CA PRO A 242 18.93 -4.33 -13.89
C PRO A 242 18.17 -4.50 -15.21
N HIS A 243 17.39 -3.48 -15.60
CA HIS A 243 16.61 -3.50 -16.84
C HIS A 243 17.48 -3.67 -18.10
N THR A 244 18.77 -3.30 -18.06
CA THR A 244 19.74 -3.56 -19.15
C THR A 244 19.87 -5.04 -19.53
N LEU A 245 19.47 -5.96 -18.65
CA LEU A 245 19.41 -7.40 -18.91
C LEU A 245 18.27 -7.81 -19.85
N GLN A 246 17.28 -6.93 -20.10
CA GLN A 246 16.07 -7.24 -20.86
C GLN A 246 16.40 -7.72 -22.29
N GLN A 247 17.47 -7.19 -22.89
CA GLN A 247 17.97 -7.62 -24.21
C GLN A 247 18.51 -9.07 -24.24
N PHE A 248 18.97 -9.58 -23.09
CA PHE A 248 19.51 -10.95 -22.94
C PHE A 248 18.48 -11.94 -22.38
N MET A 249 17.36 -11.43 -21.88
CA MET A 249 16.26 -12.21 -21.30
C MET A 249 14.90 -11.77 -21.86
N PRO A 250 14.68 -11.84 -23.18
CA PRO A 250 13.43 -11.37 -23.80
C PRO A 250 12.19 -12.17 -23.38
N ASP A 251 12.41 -13.36 -22.80
CA ASP A 251 11.38 -14.24 -22.24
C ASP A 251 10.92 -13.81 -20.83
N ILE A 252 11.62 -12.88 -20.19
CA ILE A 252 11.33 -12.41 -18.82
C ILE A 252 10.94 -10.94 -18.87
N ASN A 253 9.82 -10.59 -18.23
CA ASN A 253 9.43 -9.20 -18.03
C ASN A 253 10.17 -8.61 -16.82
N LEU A 254 11.26 -7.88 -17.04
CA LEU A 254 12.02 -7.23 -15.96
C LEU A 254 11.33 -6.00 -15.38
N ASP A 255 10.39 -5.40 -16.10
CA ASP A 255 9.47 -4.36 -15.59
C ASP A 255 8.35 -4.93 -14.70
N GLY A 256 8.40 -6.24 -14.41
CA GLY A 256 7.46 -6.88 -13.50
C GLY A 256 7.58 -6.34 -12.08
N VAL A 257 6.45 -6.14 -11.41
CA VAL A 257 6.36 -5.66 -10.01
C VAL A 257 7.21 -6.49 -9.04
N TRP A 258 7.40 -7.78 -9.33
CA TRP A 258 8.25 -8.70 -8.58
C TRP A 258 9.73 -8.28 -8.55
N ASN A 259 10.18 -7.50 -9.53
CA ASN A 259 11.56 -7.04 -9.70
C ASN A 259 11.76 -5.58 -9.23
N LEU A 260 10.70 -4.81 -9.03
CA LEU A 260 10.80 -3.39 -8.64
C LEU A 260 10.90 -3.24 -7.11
N VAL A 261 11.88 -2.48 -6.62
CA VAL A 261 12.11 -2.19 -5.20
C VAL A 261 12.31 -0.70 -4.97
N LEU A 262 12.08 -0.20 -3.76
CA LEU A 262 12.38 1.20 -3.41
C LEU A 262 13.74 1.32 -2.75
N ALA A 263 14.62 2.14 -3.30
CA ALA A 263 15.96 2.37 -2.79
C ALA A 263 16.17 3.86 -2.48
N CYS A 264 16.94 4.17 -1.43
CA CYS A 264 17.36 5.55 -1.19
C CYS A 264 18.34 6.02 -2.29
N PRO A 265 18.47 7.33 -2.53
CA PRO A 265 19.39 7.89 -3.52
C PRO A 265 20.82 7.39 -3.37
N ASP A 266 21.33 7.21 -2.15
CA ASP A 266 22.70 6.73 -1.92
C ASP A 266 22.93 5.28 -2.39
N CYS A 267 21.90 4.43 -2.32
CA CYS A 267 22.01 3.04 -2.76
C CYS A 267 21.81 2.90 -4.26
N ASN A 268 20.95 3.74 -4.85
CA ASN A 268 20.57 3.62 -6.25
C ASN A 268 21.41 4.48 -7.19
N ARG A 269 21.86 5.65 -6.74
CA ARG A 269 22.56 6.67 -7.53
C ARG A 269 24.03 6.78 -7.13
N GLY A 270 24.79 7.56 -7.90
CA GLY A 270 26.18 7.92 -7.60
C GLY A 270 27.17 6.77 -7.76
N LEU A 271 28.48 7.05 -7.81
CA LEU A 271 29.53 6.10 -8.21
C LEU A 271 29.55 4.76 -7.43
N MET A 272 29.05 4.74 -6.20
CA MET A 272 28.99 3.56 -5.34
C MET A 272 27.61 2.89 -5.29
N GLY A 273 26.63 3.44 -6.02
CA GLY A 273 25.29 2.88 -6.14
C GLY A 273 25.26 1.60 -6.97
N LYS A 274 24.12 0.92 -6.94
CA LYS A 274 23.93 -0.38 -7.60
C LYS A 274 24.02 -0.29 -9.13
N PHE A 275 23.35 0.68 -9.76
CA PHE A 275 23.20 0.79 -11.22
C PHE A 275 22.89 -0.57 -11.89
N ALA A 276 23.71 -0.96 -12.87
CA ALA A 276 23.60 -2.19 -13.64
C ALA A 276 24.33 -3.38 -13.01
N LEU A 277 24.62 -3.36 -11.71
CA LEU A 277 25.22 -4.48 -11.00
C LEU A 277 24.15 -5.42 -10.43
N VAL A 278 24.48 -6.71 -10.34
CA VAL A 278 23.56 -7.71 -9.77
C VAL A 278 23.63 -7.62 -8.24
N PRO A 279 22.52 -7.48 -7.50
CA PRO A 279 22.59 -7.45 -6.04
C PRO A 279 23.18 -8.73 -5.44
N ALA A 280 23.87 -8.62 -4.30
CA ALA A 280 24.32 -9.76 -3.52
C ALA A 280 23.15 -10.69 -3.11
N THR A 281 23.42 -11.99 -2.99
CA THR A 281 22.40 -13.04 -2.77
C THR A 281 21.53 -12.82 -1.53
N ARG A 282 22.05 -12.18 -0.47
CA ARG A 282 21.24 -11.81 0.72
C ARG A 282 20.03 -10.93 0.37
N TYR A 283 20.13 -10.11 -0.67
CA TYR A 283 19.03 -9.27 -1.12
C TYR A 283 17.99 -10.05 -1.93
N LEU A 284 18.36 -11.21 -2.50
CA LEU A 284 17.42 -12.09 -3.20
C LEU A 284 16.42 -12.72 -2.21
N GLU A 285 16.88 -13.12 -1.03
CA GLU A 285 16.02 -13.61 0.04
C GLU A 285 15.06 -12.52 0.53
N ARG A 286 15.56 -11.29 0.66
CA ARG A 286 14.74 -10.10 0.98
C ARG A 286 13.70 -9.82 -0.12
N LEU A 287 14.09 -9.94 -1.39
CA LEU A 287 13.20 -9.75 -2.54
C LEU A 287 12.07 -10.77 -2.52
N HIS A 288 12.42 -12.04 -2.33
CA HIS A 288 11.45 -13.13 -2.18
C HIS A 288 10.45 -12.81 -1.08
N ARG A 289 10.92 -12.48 0.13
CA ARG A 289 10.03 -12.18 1.27
C ARG A 289 9.11 -10.98 0.99
N ARG A 290 9.64 -9.88 0.42
CA ARG A 290 8.84 -8.71 0.03
C ARG A 290 7.77 -9.09 -0.99
N ASN A 291 8.09 -9.93 -1.97
CA ASN A 291 7.12 -10.41 -2.96
C ASN A 291 6.04 -11.28 -2.30
N GLU A 292 6.39 -12.11 -1.32
CA GLU A 292 5.40 -12.87 -0.57
C GLU A 292 4.45 -11.96 0.23
N PHE A 293 4.93 -10.85 0.81
CA PHE A 293 4.06 -9.86 1.44
C PHE A 293 3.06 -9.22 0.44
N LEU A 294 3.53 -8.87 -0.76
CA LEU A 294 2.65 -8.39 -1.83
C LEU A 294 1.55 -9.40 -2.17
N ILE A 295 1.94 -10.68 -2.29
CA ILE A 295 1.04 -11.80 -2.60
C ILE A 295 0.01 -12.04 -1.49
N SER A 296 0.40 -11.97 -0.23
CA SER A 296 -0.50 -12.14 0.92
C SER A 296 -1.56 -11.03 1.03
N SER A 297 -1.39 -9.90 0.34
CA SER A 297 -2.34 -8.78 0.40
C SER A 297 -3.60 -8.92 -0.47
N HIS A 298 -3.79 -10.05 -1.18
CA HIS A 298 -5.02 -10.37 -1.93
C HIS A 298 -5.54 -9.26 -2.85
N HIS A 299 -4.64 -8.66 -3.61
CA HIS A 299 -4.89 -7.50 -4.48
C HIS A 299 -4.26 -7.71 -5.87
N PRO A 300 -4.75 -7.11 -6.97
CA PRO A 300 -4.14 -7.15 -8.31
C PRO A 300 -2.63 -7.37 -8.45
N LEU A 301 -1.79 -6.74 -7.63
CA LEU A 301 -0.34 -6.98 -7.66
C LEU A 301 0.03 -8.45 -7.37
N ARG A 302 -0.70 -9.12 -6.47
CA ARG A 302 -0.58 -10.56 -6.18
C ARG A 302 -0.66 -11.39 -7.45
N GLU A 303 -1.71 -11.18 -8.22
CA GLU A 303 -2.04 -12.01 -9.37
C GLU A 303 -1.03 -11.79 -10.48
N THR A 304 -0.62 -10.53 -10.68
CA THR A 304 0.47 -10.16 -11.59
C THR A 304 1.77 -10.88 -11.22
N ILE A 305 2.15 -10.90 -9.93
CA ILE A 305 3.37 -11.58 -9.47
C ILE A 305 3.24 -13.09 -9.65
N ILE A 306 2.12 -13.70 -9.22
CA ILE A 306 1.89 -15.15 -9.36
C ILE A 306 1.99 -15.57 -10.82
N GLN A 307 1.33 -14.85 -11.73
CA GLN A 307 1.30 -15.18 -13.15
C GLN A 307 2.70 -15.08 -13.80
N GLN A 308 3.55 -14.17 -13.31
CA GLN A 308 4.90 -13.96 -13.84
C GLN A 308 5.95 -14.88 -13.20
N THR A 309 5.75 -15.31 -11.95
CA THR A 309 6.82 -15.97 -11.17
C THR A 309 6.50 -17.39 -10.71
N GLY A 310 5.23 -17.80 -10.67
CA GLY A 310 4.83 -19.16 -10.27
C GLY A 310 3.62 -19.21 -9.32
N ASN A 311 2.88 -20.33 -9.39
CA ASN A 311 1.67 -20.55 -8.60
C ASN A 311 1.98 -20.86 -7.13
N THR A 312 3.08 -21.56 -6.87
CA THR A 312 3.52 -21.92 -5.51
C THR A 312 4.71 -21.07 -5.07
N GLU A 313 4.88 -20.86 -3.77
CA GLU A 313 6.05 -20.15 -3.21
C GLU A 313 7.36 -20.81 -3.65
N THR A 314 7.39 -22.15 -3.73
CA THR A 314 8.55 -22.89 -4.21
C THR A 314 8.88 -22.58 -5.67
N GLU A 315 7.88 -22.51 -6.56
CA GLU A 315 8.07 -22.11 -7.95
C GLU A 315 8.59 -20.67 -8.05
N ARG A 316 8.03 -19.75 -7.27
CA ARG A 316 8.47 -18.34 -7.24
C ARG A 316 9.90 -18.19 -6.75
N ALA A 317 10.28 -18.91 -5.70
CA ALA A 317 11.66 -18.93 -5.22
C ALA A 317 12.61 -19.53 -6.26
N ALA A 318 12.19 -20.58 -6.98
CA ALA A 318 12.96 -21.18 -8.06
C ALA A 318 13.12 -20.24 -9.25
N PHE A 319 12.06 -19.52 -9.61
CA PHE A 319 12.08 -18.48 -10.64
C PHE A 319 13.11 -17.40 -10.29
N LEU A 320 13.07 -16.84 -9.07
CA LEU A 320 14.04 -15.81 -8.66
C LEU A 320 15.48 -16.30 -8.70
N ARG A 321 15.76 -17.55 -8.27
CA ARG A 321 17.11 -18.15 -8.38
C ARG A 321 17.56 -18.35 -9.82
N MET A 322 16.64 -18.74 -10.70
CA MET A 322 16.93 -18.90 -12.14
C MET A 322 17.30 -17.55 -12.77
N VAL A 323 16.53 -16.49 -12.50
CA VAL A 323 16.84 -15.15 -13.01
C VAL A 323 18.16 -14.64 -12.43
N ASP A 324 18.40 -14.87 -11.13
CA ASP A 324 19.64 -14.49 -10.46
C ASP A 324 20.88 -15.12 -11.10
N GLN A 325 20.81 -16.42 -11.41
CA GLN A 325 21.90 -17.13 -12.09
C GLN A 325 22.14 -16.54 -13.48
N ARG A 326 21.09 -16.35 -14.29
CA ARG A 326 21.22 -15.74 -15.62
C ARG A 326 21.80 -14.33 -15.52
N ALA A 327 21.38 -13.54 -14.54
CA ALA A 327 21.82 -12.16 -14.37
C ALA A 327 23.32 -12.08 -14.10
N ILE A 328 23.84 -12.93 -13.20
CA ILE A 328 25.27 -12.94 -12.88
C ILE A 328 26.11 -13.52 -14.00
N ASP A 329 25.58 -14.46 -14.79
CA ASP A 329 26.27 -15.00 -15.96
C ASP A 329 26.53 -13.90 -17.02
N TYR A 330 25.62 -12.92 -17.16
CA TYR A 330 25.79 -11.81 -18.09
C TYR A 330 26.57 -10.61 -17.53
N LEU A 331 26.36 -10.23 -16.27
CA LEU A 331 26.91 -8.99 -15.69
C LEU A 331 28.10 -9.20 -14.74
N VAL A 332 28.41 -10.45 -14.39
CA VAL A 332 29.61 -10.98 -13.67
C VAL A 332 30.00 -10.38 -12.31
N HIS A 333 29.42 -9.24 -11.92
CA HIS A 333 29.74 -8.54 -10.68
C HIS A 333 28.52 -8.42 -9.76
N ARG A 334 28.77 -8.63 -8.46
CA ARG A 334 27.78 -8.46 -7.40
C ARG A 334 27.97 -7.11 -6.70
N TRP A 335 26.87 -6.45 -6.37
CA TRP A 335 26.85 -5.22 -5.59
C TRP A 335 26.26 -5.43 -4.20
N ALA A 336 26.83 -4.74 -3.22
CA ALA A 336 26.30 -4.70 -1.87
C ALA A 336 26.69 -3.42 -1.15
N THR A 337 25.87 -3.05 -0.17
CA THR A 337 26.10 -1.90 0.72
C THR A 337 25.99 -2.33 2.19
N PRO A 338 26.69 -1.64 3.11
CA PRO A 338 26.38 -1.71 4.53
C PRO A 338 24.94 -1.28 4.83
N GLU A 339 24.38 -1.82 5.91
CA GLU A 339 23.10 -1.40 6.45
C GLU A 339 23.28 -0.10 7.25
N LYS A 340 22.39 0.88 7.03
CA LYS A 340 22.36 2.16 7.74
C LYS A 340 21.43 2.11 8.97
N ALA A 341 20.45 1.22 8.95
CA ALA A 341 19.52 1.00 10.05
C ALA A 341 19.27 -0.50 10.26
N LEU A 342 18.55 -0.83 11.34
CA LEU A 342 18.18 -2.20 11.67
C LEU A 342 17.25 -2.79 10.61
N ALA A 343 17.37 -4.10 10.40
CA ALA A 343 16.47 -4.84 9.53
C ALA A 343 15.02 -4.76 10.03
N THR A 344 14.08 -4.58 9.09
CA THR A 344 12.66 -4.33 9.38
C THR A 344 11.70 -5.21 8.58
N PHE A 345 12.18 -5.86 7.51
CA PHE A 345 11.41 -6.81 6.72
C PHE A 345 12.31 -7.88 6.11
#